data_AF-A0A0E4BUR1-F1
#
_entry.id   AF-A0A0E4BUR1-F1
#
_cell.length_a   1.000
_cell.length_b   1.000
_cell.length_c   1.000
_cell.angle_alpha   90.00
_cell.angle_beta   90.00
_cell.angle_gamma   90.00
#
_symmetry.space_group_name_H-M   'P 1'
#
loop_
_entity.id
_entity.type
_entity.pdbx_description
1 polymer ?
#
loop_
_entity_poly.entity_id
_entity_poly.type
_entity_poly.pdbx_seq_one_letter_code
_entity_poly.pdbx_strand_id
1 'polypeptide(L)'
;MTIFLRILLAVGMACGVLAPAGRVVAADAKSLNIVFVNPGKTGEVYWDMVAQTMQAAGRKLDAHVEVLTSERNYRTMQELGFGVVARPDKPDFLILSNEESAAVPILEAAEVRASRHCCSRTR
;
A
#
# COMPACT_ATOMS: atom_id res chain seq x y z
N MET A 1 34.18 -65.68 -8.07
CA MET A 1 33.56 -65.20 -9.32
C MET A 1 32.79 -63.91 -9.04
N THR A 2 33.30 -62.91 -8.31
CA THR A 2 34.45 -62.03 -8.59
C THR A 2 34.47 -61.49 -10.02
N ILE A 3 34.27 -60.17 -10.12
CA ILE A 3 34.95 -59.23 -11.03
C ILE A 3 34.21 -58.67 -12.27
N PHE A 4 33.17 -59.28 -12.83
CA PHE A 4 32.69 -58.83 -14.16
C PHE A 4 31.51 -57.86 -14.28
N LEU A 5 30.95 -57.31 -13.19
CA LEU A 5 29.85 -56.35 -13.37
C LEU A 5 29.84 -55.22 -12.33
N ARG A 6 31.01 -54.60 -12.16
CA ARG A 6 31.14 -53.31 -11.46
C ARG A 6 31.81 -52.23 -12.30
N ILE A 7 32.00 -52.45 -13.60
CA ILE A 7 32.61 -51.47 -14.50
C ILE A 7 31.82 -51.47 -15.81
N LEU A 8 30.72 -50.73 -15.84
CA LEU A 8 30.19 -50.04 -17.02
C LEU A 8 29.23 -48.97 -16.50
N LEU A 9 29.85 -47.84 -16.15
CA LEU A 9 29.21 -46.54 -16.00
C LEU A 9 28.46 -46.17 -17.29
N ALA A 10 27.44 -45.33 -17.10
CA ALA A 10 26.79 -44.51 -18.12
C ALA A 10 25.86 -45.24 -19.10
N VAL A 11 24.56 -45.18 -18.84
CA VAL A 11 23.54 -44.50 -19.69
C VAL A 11 22.20 -44.75 -18.99
N GLY A 12 21.48 -43.68 -18.68
CA GLY A 12 20.27 -43.71 -17.85
C GLY A 12 19.95 -42.38 -17.17
N MET A 13 20.73 -41.33 -17.44
CA MET A 13 20.22 -39.97 -17.57
C MET A 13 19.15 -39.98 -18.67
N ALA A 14 17.88 -40.13 -18.31
CA ALA A 14 16.72 -39.65 -19.09
C ALA A 14 15.39 -40.14 -18.48
N CYS A 15 14.98 -39.57 -17.34
CA CYS A 15 13.58 -39.17 -17.13
C CYS A 15 13.51 -38.32 -15.87
N GLY A 16 14.12 -37.13 -15.96
CA GLY A 16 13.81 -36.06 -15.02
C GLY A 16 12.34 -35.68 -15.22
N VAL A 17 11.46 -36.13 -14.33
CA VAL A 17 10.23 -35.41 -14.06
C VAL A 17 10.60 -34.30 -13.08
N LEU A 18 11.38 -33.33 -13.58
CA LEU A 18 11.35 -31.98 -13.05
C LEU A 18 9.98 -31.45 -13.48
N ALA A 19 9.00 -31.56 -12.58
CA ALA A 19 7.78 -30.78 -12.71
C ALA A 19 8.22 -29.33 -12.97
N PRO A 20 7.66 -28.64 -13.98
CA PRO A 20 7.95 -27.23 -14.12
C PRO A 20 7.41 -26.59 -12.84
N ALA A 21 8.33 -26.12 -11.99
CA ALA A 21 8.00 -25.12 -10.99
C ALA A 21 7.36 -23.99 -11.79
N GLY A 22 6.03 -23.92 -11.77
CA GLY A 22 5.29 -22.87 -12.43
C GLY A 22 5.94 -21.57 -12.00
N ARG A 23 6.44 -20.81 -12.97
CA ARG A 23 6.92 -19.45 -12.70
C ARG A 23 5.72 -18.72 -12.12
N VAL A 24 5.68 -18.57 -10.80
CA VAL A 24 4.87 -17.55 -10.16
C VAL A 24 5.44 -16.27 -10.71
N VAL A 25 4.78 -15.72 -11.73
CA VAL A 25 4.99 -14.34 -12.11
C VAL A 25 4.57 -13.57 -10.88
N ALA A 26 5.54 -13.15 -10.08
CA ALA A 26 5.30 -12.11 -9.10
C ALA A 26 4.80 -10.93 -9.93
N ALA A 27 3.49 -10.68 -9.89
CA ALA A 27 2.95 -9.44 -10.39
C ALA A 27 3.74 -8.35 -9.66
N ASP A 28 4.36 -7.42 -10.39
CA ASP A 28 4.93 -6.21 -9.80
C ASP A 28 3.80 -5.53 -9.02
N ALA A 29 3.76 -5.78 -7.72
CA ALA A 29 2.81 -5.15 -6.83
C ALA A 29 3.29 -3.71 -6.73
N LYS A 30 2.62 -2.80 -7.45
CA LYS A 30 2.89 -1.37 -7.33
C LYS A 30 2.79 -0.99 -5.85
N SER A 31 3.84 -0.37 -5.32
CA SER A 31 3.84 0.13 -3.94
C SER A 31 2.62 1.04 -3.71
N LEU A 32 1.85 0.73 -2.66
CA LEU A 32 0.66 1.48 -2.29
C LEU A 32 1.05 2.86 -1.75
N ASN A 33 0.38 3.91 -2.21
CA ASN A 33 0.58 5.27 -1.74
C ASN A 33 -0.58 5.65 -0.82
N ILE A 34 -0.28 5.88 0.45
CA ILE A 34 -1.27 6.17 1.50
C ILE A 34 -0.98 7.55 2.06
N VAL A 35 -2.01 8.35 2.26
CA VAL A 35 -1.94 9.60 3.02
C VAL A 35 -2.80 9.46 4.26
N PHE A 36 -2.22 9.74 5.42
CA PHE A 36 -2.91 9.84 6.69
C PHE A 36 -2.96 11.30 7.15
N VAL A 37 -4.15 11.85 7.35
CA VAL A 37 -4.32 13.16 7.99
C VAL A 37 -4.48 12.92 9.50
N ASN A 38 -3.39 13.15 10.21
CA ASN A 38 -3.28 13.00 11.66
C ASN A 38 -3.97 14.18 12.35
N PRO A 39 -5.02 13.95 13.17
CA PRO A 39 -5.73 15.04 13.86
C PRO A 39 -4.94 15.60 15.07
N GLY A 40 -3.89 14.90 15.50
CA GLY A 40 -3.12 15.23 16.69
C GLY A 40 -2.26 16.49 16.55
N LYS A 41 -1.50 16.74 17.61
CA LYS A 41 -0.47 17.77 17.64
C LYS A 41 0.92 17.15 17.48
N THR A 42 1.85 17.84 16.83
CA THR A 42 3.25 17.39 16.79
C THR A 42 3.81 17.29 18.21
N GLY A 43 4.37 16.15 18.57
CA GLY A 43 4.87 15.85 19.93
C GLY A 43 3.81 15.26 20.87
N GLU A 44 2.57 15.07 20.38
CA GLU A 44 1.53 14.39 21.14
C GLU A 44 1.74 12.88 21.08
N VAL A 45 2.12 12.28 22.21
CA VAL A 45 2.53 10.87 22.32
C VAL A 45 1.57 9.91 21.63
N TYR A 46 0.27 10.03 21.84
CA TYR A 46 -0.72 9.12 21.25
C TYR A 46 -0.68 9.16 19.72
N TRP A 47 -0.80 10.35 19.13
CA TRP A 47 -0.87 10.51 17.68
C TRP A 47 0.47 10.32 16.99
N ASP A 48 1.57 10.67 17.65
CA ASP A 48 2.92 10.33 17.19
C ASP A 48 3.11 8.81 17.11
N MET A 49 2.66 8.07 18.12
CA MET A 49 2.71 6.61 18.11
C MET A 49 1.84 5.99 17.00
N VAL A 50 0.63 6.53 16.77
CA VAL A 50 -0.23 6.08 15.67
C VAL A 50 0.46 6.30 14.33
N ALA A 51 0.96 7.51 14.06
CA ALA A 51 1.66 7.85 12.83
C ALA A 51 2.90 6.97 12.59
N GLN A 52 3.74 6.79 13.62
CA GLN A 52 4.94 5.95 13.54
C GLN A 52 4.59 4.48 13.29
N THR A 53 3.52 3.98 13.93
CA THR A 53 3.04 2.60 13.72
C THR A 53 2.55 2.41 12.29
N MET A 54 1.78 3.36 11.75
CA MET A 54 1.32 3.31 10.36
C MET A 54 2.49 3.33 9.38
N GLN A 55 3.50 4.18 9.59
CA GLN A 55 4.70 4.21 8.77
C GLN A 55 5.52 2.91 8.87
N ALA A 56 5.64 2.34 10.07
CA ALA A 56 6.31 1.05 10.27
C ALA A 56 5.57 -0.10 9.57
N ALA A 57 4.25 -0.13 9.66
CA ALA A 57 3.42 -1.08 8.95
C ALA A 57 3.55 -0.91 7.43
N GLY A 58 3.52 0.34 6.94
CA GLY A 58 3.72 0.67 5.53
C GLY A 58 5.01 0.08 4.98
N ARG A 59 6.14 0.31 5.66
CA ARG A 59 7.44 -0.28 5.28
C ARG A 59 7.40 -1.81 5.20
N LYS A 60 6.68 -2.47 6.10
CA LYS A 60 6.57 -3.95 6.12
C LYS A 60 5.66 -4.49 5.01
N LEU A 61 4.73 -3.67 4.53
CA LEU A 61 3.72 -4.01 3.53
C LEU A 61 4.06 -3.47 2.13
N ASP A 62 5.27 -2.92 1.94
CA ASP A 62 5.69 -2.24 0.72
C ASP A 62 4.76 -1.09 0.31
N ALA A 63 4.32 -0.31 1.29
CA ALA A 63 3.48 0.87 1.12
C ALA A 63 4.20 2.14 1.62
N HIS A 64 4.07 3.22 0.86
CA HIS A 64 4.48 4.56 1.26
C HIS A 64 3.37 5.25 2.05
N VAL A 65 3.66 5.69 3.28
CA VAL A 65 2.70 6.39 4.15
C VAL A 65 3.19 7.81 4.41
N GLU A 66 2.53 8.78 3.78
CA GLU A 66 2.66 10.21 4.09
C GLU A 66 1.77 10.58 5.27
N VAL A 67 2.29 11.34 6.22
CA VAL A 67 1.54 11.81 7.40
C VAL A 67 1.47 13.34 7.36
N LEU A 68 0.24 13.87 7.42
CA LEU A 68 -0.04 15.29 7.49
C LEU A 68 -0.71 15.60 8.84
N THR A 69 -0.06 16.39 9.69
CA THR A 69 -0.57 16.70 11.04
C THR A 69 -1.38 17.99 11.04
N SER A 70 -2.60 17.96 11.60
CA SER A 70 -3.51 19.11 11.62
C SER A 70 -3.38 20.00 12.86
N GLU A 71 -2.50 19.64 13.80
CA GLU A 71 -2.22 20.41 15.02
C GLU A 71 -3.46 20.64 15.90
N ARG A 72 -4.28 19.58 16.10
CA ARG A 72 -5.54 19.64 16.86
C ARG A 72 -6.49 20.74 16.37
N ASN A 73 -6.50 20.98 15.06
CA ASN A 73 -7.34 21.99 14.44
C ASN A 73 -8.14 21.38 13.29
N TYR A 74 -9.47 21.37 13.43
CA TYR A 74 -10.38 20.79 12.44
C TYR A 74 -10.34 21.51 11.08
N ARG A 75 -10.07 22.82 11.06
CA ARG A 75 -9.95 23.58 9.79
C ARG A 75 -8.69 23.18 9.06
N THR A 76 -7.57 23.09 9.78
CA THR A 76 -6.30 22.59 9.22
C THR A 76 -6.48 21.17 8.68
N MET A 77 -7.23 20.30 9.39
CA MET A 77 -7.55 18.96 8.92
C MET A 77 -8.32 18.98 7.60
N GLN A 78 -9.33 19.84 7.48
CA GLN A 78 -10.09 20.03 6.25
C GLN A 78 -9.22 20.56 5.12
N GLU A 79 -8.41 21.59 5.36
CA GLU A 79 -7.48 22.17 4.39
C GLU A 79 -6.51 21.11 3.84
N LEU A 80 -5.89 20.33 4.72
CA LEU A 80 -4.98 19.24 4.34
C LEU A 80 -5.71 18.16 3.54
N GLY A 81 -6.87 17.70 4.00
CA GLY A 81 -7.64 16.66 3.32
C GLY A 81 -8.14 17.10 1.95
N PHE A 82 -8.69 18.31 1.82
CA PHE A 82 -9.07 18.87 0.52
C PHE A 82 -7.87 19.03 -0.40
N GLY A 83 -6.72 19.44 0.14
CA GLY A 83 -5.46 19.50 -0.60
C GLY A 83 -5.08 18.14 -1.19
N VAL A 84 -5.20 17.07 -0.41
CA VAL A 84 -4.93 15.70 -0.86
C VAL A 84 -5.93 15.25 -1.93
N VAL A 85 -7.24 15.46 -1.71
CA VAL A 85 -8.29 15.16 -2.71
C VAL A 85 -8.04 15.92 -4.01
N ALA A 86 -7.49 17.14 -3.93
CA ALA A 86 -7.23 17.99 -5.07
C ALA A 86 -6.00 17.57 -5.90
N ARG A 87 -5.13 16.69 -5.41
CA ARG A 87 -3.90 16.29 -6.10
C ARG A 87 -4.17 15.69 -7.49
N PRO A 88 -3.31 15.96 -8.49
CA PRO A 88 -3.32 15.25 -9.77
C PRO A 88 -3.01 13.76 -9.57
N ASP A 89 -1.90 13.49 -8.86
CA ASP A 89 -1.48 12.15 -8.46
C ASP A 89 -2.08 11.82 -7.10
N LYS A 90 -3.21 11.12 -7.12
CA LYS A 90 -3.96 10.77 -5.91
C LYS A 90 -3.31 9.60 -5.19
N PRO A 91 -3.38 9.57 -3.84
CA PRO A 91 -3.03 8.36 -3.12
C PRO A 91 -4.03 7.23 -3.44
N ASP A 92 -3.57 6.00 -3.29
CA ASP A 92 -4.42 4.81 -3.35
C ASP A 92 -5.39 4.79 -2.15
N PHE A 93 -4.97 5.34 -1.00
CA PHE A 93 -5.82 5.50 0.18
C PHE A 93 -5.62 6.85 0.88
N LEU A 94 -6.72 7.47 1.30
CA LEU A 94 -6.75 8.61 2.23
C LEU A 94 -7.38 8.15 3.54
N ILE A 95 -6.62 8.20 4.64
CA ILE A 95 -7.05 7.79 5.98
C ILE A 95 -7.29 9.04 6.83
N LEU A 96 -8.45 9.09 7.48
CA LEU A 96 -8.91 10.21 8.29
C LEU A 96 -9.42 9.68 9.64
N SER A 97 -9.12 10.39 10.72
CA SER A 97 -9.87 10.25 11.99
C SER A 97 -11.00 11.27 12.01
N ASN A 98 -12.22 10.85 12.37
CA ASN A 98 -13.35 11.77 12.40
C ASN A 98 -13.50 12.45 13.77
N GLU A 99 -12.57 13.36 14.10
CA GLU A 99 -12.72 14.26 15.25
C GLU A 99 -13.54 15.49 14.85
N GLU A 100 -14.44 15.96 15.73
CA GLU A 100 -15.29 17.15 15.50
C GLU A 100 -16.10 17.14 14.19
N SER A 101 -16.34 15.96 13.61
CA SER A 101 -16.94 15.80 12.27
C SER A 101 -16.13 16.40 11.12
N ALA A 102 -14.84 16.68 11.32
CA ALA A 102 -13.97 17.33 10.34
C ALA A 102 -13.79 16.50 9.05
N ALA A 103 -13.87 15.17 9.15
CA ALA A 103 -13.61 14.27 8.03
C ALA A 103 -14.80 14.16 7.05
N VAL A 104 -16.03 14.44 7.50
CA VAL A 104 -17.25 14.31 6.70
C VAL A 104 -17.17 15.10 5.39
N PRO A 105 -16.90 16.42 5.38
CA PRO A 105 -16.86 17.16 4.13
C PRO A 105 -15.69 16.75 3.21
N ILE A 106 -14.59 16.23 3.78
CA ILE A 106 -13.46 15.71 3.00
C ILE A 106 -13.88 14.43 2.26
N LEU A 107 -14.61 13.54 2.93
CA LEU A 107 -15.14 12.31 2.35
C LEU A 107 -16.13 12.62 1.21
N GLU A 108 -17.05 13.56 1.43
CA GLU A 108 -18.00 14.00 0.40
C GLU A 108 -17.29 14.57 -0.84
N ALA A 109 -16.25 15.40 -0.64
CA ALA A 109 -15.45 15.93 -1.72
C ALA A 109 -14.69 14.84 -2.49
N ALA A 110 -14.16 13.82 -1.78
CA ALA A 110 -13.49 12.69 -2.38
C ALA A 110 -14.44 11.85 -3.26
N GLU A 111 -15.65 11.59 -2.79
CA GLU A 111 -16.69 10.82 -3.50
C GLU A 111 -17.11 11.50 -4.81
N VAL A 112 -17.36 12.82 -4.76
CA VAL A 112 -17.69 13.61 -5.96
C VAL A 112 -16.57 13.52 -7.00
N ARG A 113 -15.31 13.58 -6.56
CA ARG A 113 -14.16 13.52 -7.47
C ARG A 113 -13.91 12.12 -8.01
N ALA A 114 -14.17 11.07 -7.23
CA ALA A 114 -14.10 9.69 -7.68
C ALA A 114 -15.15 9.41 -8.77
N SER A 115 -16.39 9.86 -8.56
CA SER A 115 -17.50 9.74 -9.51
C SER A 115 -17.19 10.41 -10.85
N ARG A 116 -16.61 11.63 -10.84
CA ARG A 116 -16.20 12.33 -12.07
C ARG A 116 -15.13 11.57 -12.85
N HIS A 117 -14.18 10.95 -12.16
CA HIS A 117 -13.14 10.14 -12.81
C HIS A 117 -13.74 8.92 -13.52
N CYS A 118 -14.71 8.24 -12.88
CA CYS A 118 -15.44 7.12 -13.49
C CYS A 118 -16.13 7.51 -14.81
N CYS A 119 -16.88 8.61 -14.81
CA CYS A 119 -17.57 9.10 -16.03
C CYS A 119 -16.62 9.55 -17.14
N SER A 120 -15.41 10.03 -16.81
CA SER A 120 -14.41 10.42 -17.82
C SER A 120 -13.73 9.23 -18.50
N ARG A 121 -13.69 8.06 -17.85
CA ARG A 121 -13.04 6.83 -18.38
C ARG A 121 -13.95 5.98 -19.26
N THR A 122 -15.24 6.29 -19.29
CA THR A 122 -16.30 5.52 -19.97
C THR A 122 -16.81 6.20 -21.25
N ARG A 123 -16.15 7.27 -21.71
CA ARG A 123 -16.39 7.91 -23.03
C ARG A 123 -15.21 7.69 -23.95
#